data_AF-A0A7M7IWB6-F1
#
_entry.id   AF-A0A7M7IWB6-F1
#
_cell.length_a   1.000
_cell.length_b   1.000
_cell.length_c   1.000
_cell.angle_alpha   90.00
_cell.angle_beta   90.00
_cell.angle_gamma   90.00
#
_symmetry.space_group_name_H-M   'P 1'
#
loop_
_entity.id
_entity.type
_entity.pdbx_description
1 polymer ?
#
loop_
_entity_poly.entity_id
_entity_poly.type
_entity_poly.pdbx_seq_one_letter_code
_entity_poly.pdbx_strand_id
1 'polypeptide(L)'
;MKQSKSNDTETGGFSLSSTVLKNLNKSDPKSYINDLLENVFTSEKLAESSVTGKPGNARKNSDAKPALDGNRMAYIKKLVQNRFGYTKQNRTLINKMTYNKISYKRKELKK
;
A
#
# COMPACT_ATOMS: atom_id res chain seq x y z
N MET A 1 8.31 32.23 -18.65
CA MET A 1 8.39 30.75 -18.60
C MET A 1 8.27 30.33 -17.13
N LYS A 2 7.14 29.77 -16.70
CA LYS A 2 6.99 29.29 -15.31
C LYS A 2 7.30 27.79 -15.30
N GLN A 3 8.45 27.42 -14.74
CA GLN A 3 8.78 26.03 -14.43
C GLN A 3 7.85 25.54 -13.31
N SER A 4 6.88 24.71 -13.67
CA SER A 4 6.09 23.93 -12.72
C SER A 4 7.00 22.83 -12.16
N LYS A 5 7.54 23.01 -10.95
CA LYS A 5 8.21 21.94 -10.20
C LYS A 5 7.24 20.78 -10.01
N SER A 6 7.39 19.71 -10.80
CA SER A 6 6.82 18.42 -10.49
C SER A 6 7.63 17.85 -9.33
N ASN A 7 7.10 17.96 -8.11
CA ASN A 7 7.62 17.20 -6.97
C ASN A 7 7.20 15.74 -7.17
N ASP A 8 7.84 15.07 -8.13
CA ASP A 8 7.67 13.65 -8.36
C ASP A 8 8.23 12.94 -7.14
N THR A 9 7.31 12.41 -6.33
CA THR A 9 7.64 11.73 -5.07
C THR A 9 8.12 10.32 -5.38
N GLU A 10 9.03 10.17 -6.33
CA GLU A 10 9.54 8.88 -6.80
C GLU A 10 10.15 8.11 -5.62
N THR A 11 9.80 6.84 -5.54
CA THR A 11 10.42 5.89 -4.62
C THR A 11 10.69 4.62 -5.39
N GLY A 12 11.96 4.35 -5.68
CA GLY A 12 12.37 3.13 -6.40
C GLY A 12 11.77 2.98 -7.81
N GLY A 13 11.59 4.09 -8.54
CA GLY A 13 11.07 4.10 -9.91
C GLY A 13 9.54 3.96 -10.05
N PHE A 14 8.79 3.95 -8.95
CA PHE A 14 7.34 3.92 -8.97
C PHE A 14 6.76 5.28 -8.54
N SER A 15 5.78 5.78 -9.30
CA SER A 15 5.01 6.99 -9.01
C SER A 15 3.57 6.83 -9.51
N LEU A 16 2.60 7.40 -8.78
CA LEU A 16 1.22 7.50 -9.24
C LEU A 16 1.02 8.81 -10.00
N SER A 17 0.12 8.81 -10.98
CA SER A 17 -0.23 10.04 -11.70
C SER A 17 -0.83 11.08 -10.75
N SER A 18 -0.58 12.36 -11.07
CA SER A 18 -1.07 13.49 -10.26
C SER A 18 -2.60 13.50 -10.14
N THR A 19 -3.32 13.05 -11.17
CA THR A 19 -4.78 12.90 -11.18
C THR A 19 -5.25 11.87 -10.15
N VAL A 20 -4.60 10.69 -10.10
CA VAL A 20 -4.91 9.65 -9.10
C VAL A 20 -4.68 10.21 -7.70
N LEU A 21 -3.52 10.83 -7.45
CA LEU A 21 -3.19 11.41 -6.15
C LEU A 21 -4.19 12.49 -5.70
N LYS A 22 -4.79 13.24 -6.64
CA LYS A 22 -5.82 14.23 -6.33
C LYS A 22 -7.12 13.58 -5.85
N ASN A 23 -7.51 12.46 -6.45
CA ASN A 23 -8.77 11.76 -6.18
C ASN A 23 -8.76 10.85 -4.95
N LEU A 24 -7.59 10.59 -4.34
CA LEU A 24 -7.51 9.79 -3.11
C LEU A 24 -8.27 10.45 -1.95
N ASN A 25 -8.96 9.64 -1.15
CA ASN A 25 -9.62 10.05 0.08
C ASN A 25 -8.59 10.44 1.15
N LYS A 26 -8.48 11.72 1.44
CA LYS A 26 -7.51 12.28 2.40
C LYS A 26 -8.13 12.67 3.74
N SER A 27 -9.36 12.26 4.00
CA SER A 27 -10.10 12.62 5.22
C SER A 27 -9.47 12.00 6.46
N ASP A 28 -9.01 10.75 6.36
CA ASP A 28 -8.35 10.05 7.45
C ASP A 28 -7.26 9.09 6.94
N PRO A 29 -6.29 8.71 7.80
CA PRO A 29 -5.19 7.84 7.38
C PRO A 29 -5.63 6.46 6.86
N LYS A 30 -6.71 5.87 7.41
CA LYS A 30 -7.14 4.51 7.03
C LYS A 30 -7.70 4.50 5.62
N SER A 31 -8.61 5.43 5.33
CA SER A 31 -9.20 5.56 3.99
C SER A 31 -8.13 5.88 2.96
N TYR A 32 -7.22 6.82 3.29
CA TYR A 32 -6.10 7.16 2.40
C TYR A 32 -5.20 5.97 2.10
N ILE A 33 -4.83 5.16 3.10
CA ILE A 33 -4.02 3.96 2.90
C ILE A 33 -4.76 2.92 2.04
N ASN A 34 -6.08 2.75 2.24
CA ASN A 34 -6.87 1.82 1.44
C ASN A 34 -6.89 2.22 -0.03
N ASP A 35 -7.16 3.48 -0.33
CA ASP A 35 -7.19 3.98 -1.71
C ASP A 35 -5.80 3.86 -2.35
N LEU A 36 -4.74 4.17 -1.60
CA LEU A 36 -3.38 3.97 -2.08
C LEU A 36 -3.12 2.50 -2.43
N LEU A 37 -3.52 1.56 -1.59
CA LEU A 37 -3.29 0.13 -1.86
C LEU A 37 -3.99 -0.32 -3.15
N GLU A 38 -5.19 0.18 -3.44
CA GLU A 38 -5.93 -0.18 -4.66
C GLU A 38 -5.38 0.48 -5.92
N ASN A 39 -4.79 1.67 -5.80
CA ASN A 39 -4.16 2.36 -6.92
C ASN A 39 -2.73 1.85 -7.20
N VAL A 40 -2.04 1.36 -6.17
CA VAL A 40 -0.65 0.89 -6.28
C VAL A 40 -0.57 -0.59 -6.64
N PHE A 41 -1.55 -1.41 -6.23
CA PHE A 41 -1.56 -2.85 -6.46
C PHE A 41 -2.89 -3.29 -7.08
N THR A 42 -2.83 -4.21 -8.04
CA THR A 42 -4.02 -4.86 -8.58
C THR A 42 -4.65 -5.79 -7.54
N SER A 43 -5.96 -6.03 -7.65
CA SER A 43 -6.70 -6.94 -6.77
C SER A 43 -6.10 -8.35 -6.75
N GLU A 44 -5.70 -8.87 -7.91
CA GLU A 44 -5.01 -10.17 -8.07
C GLU A 44 -3.69 -10.18 -7.30
N LYS A 45 -2.84 -9.15 -7.53
CA LYS A 45 -1.54 -9.07 -6.86
C LYS A 45 -1.69 -9.00 -5.35
N LEU A 46 -2.67 -8.25 -4.84
CA LEU A 46 -2.97 -8.20 -3.41
C LEU A 46 -3.39 -9.56 -2.85
N ALA A 47 -4.17 -10.34 -3.60
CA ALA A 47 -4.62 -11.65 -3.12
C ALA A 47 -3.50 -12.71 -3.13
N GLU A 48 -2.61 -12.65 -4.11
CA GLU A 48 -1.45 -13.55 -4.24
C GLU A 48 -0.30 -13.19 -3.31
N SER A 49 -0.18 -11.92 -2.90
CA SER A 49 0.93 -11.45 -2.07
C SER A 49 0.63 -11.57 -0.57
N SER A 50 1.65 -11.39 0.25
CA SER A 50 1.59 -11.27 1.71
C SER A 50 2.29 -9.98 2.18
N VAL A 51 2.08 -9.61 3.44
CA VAL A 51 2.73 -8.42 4.01
C VAL A 51 4.23 -8.62 4.23
N THR A 52 4.65 -9.84 4.59
CA THR A 52 6.01 -10.11 5.08
C THR A 52 6.75 -11.21 4.31
N GLY A 53 6.10 -11.92 3.40
CA GLY A 53 6.68 -13.09 2.72
C GLY A 53 6.77 -14.34 3.60
N LYS A 54 6.26 -14.30 4.85
CA LYS A 54 6.45 -15.39 5.82
C LYS A 54 5.17 -16.20 6.02
N PRO A 55 5.28 -17.54 6.16
CA PRO A 55 4.14 -18.35 6.54
C PRO A 55 3.70 -17.97 7.96
N GLY A 56 2.39 -17.97 8.20
CA GLY A 56 1.85 -17.73 9.54
C GLY A 56 2.16 -18.90 10.47
N ASN A 57 2.25 -18.65 11.78
CA ASN A 57 2.51 -19.70 12.78
C ASN A 57 1.51 -20.87 12.72
N ALA A 58 0.26 -20.61 12.34
CA ALA A 58 -0.77 -21.63 12.17
C ALA A 58 -0.63 -22.46 10.88
N ARG A 59 0.24 -22.04 9.95
CA ARG A 59 0.48 -22.70 8.66
C ARG A 59 1.99 -22.74 8.34
N LYS A 60 2.81 -23.17 9.31
CA LYS A 60 4.27 -23.24 9.16
C LYS A 60 4.73 -24.09 7.96
N ASN A 61 3.92 -25.05 7.52
CA ASN A 61 4.22 -25.98 6.43
C ASN A 61 3.53 -25.63 5.10
N SER A 62 2.87 -24.48 4.97
CA SER A 62 2.27 -24.07 3.69
C SER A 62 3.21 -23.16 2.90
N ASP A 63 3.13 -23.21 1.57
CA ASP A 63 3.85 -22.30 0.69
C ASP A 63 3.62 -20.84 1.09
N ALA A 64 4.74 -20.16 1.35
CA ALA A 64 4.73 -18.77 1.77
C ALA A 64 4.46 -17.88 0.56
N LYS A 65 3.37 -17.11 0.63
CA LYS A 65 3.04 -16.12 -0.41
C LYS A 65 4.10 -15.01 -0.43
N PRO A 66 4.57 -14.56 -1.61
CA PRO A 66 5.62 -13.55 -1.72
C PRO A 66 5.21 -12.25 -1.06
N ALA A 67 6.17 -11.49 -0.53
CA ALA A 67 5.90 -10.17 0.03
C ALA A 67 5.45 -9.19 -1.07
N LEU A 68 4.66 -8.18 -0.71
CA LEU A 68 4.37 -7.07 -1.60
C LEU A 68 5.67 -6.34 -2.00
N ASP A 69 5.65 -5.76 -3.20
CA ASP A 69 6.78 -5.01 -3.73
C ASP A 69 7.24 -3.92 -2.75
N GLY A 70 8.51 -4.00 -2.36
CA GLY A 70 9.09 -3.16 -1.32
C GLY A 70 9.12 -1.68 -1.71
N ASN A 71 9.37 -1.37 -2.99
CA ASN A 71 9.44 0.00 -3.50
C ASN A 71 8.05 0.66 -3.48
N ARG A 72 7.02 -0.06 -3.95
CA ARG A 72 5.62 0.36 -3.87
C ARG A 72 5.14 0.55 -2.44
N MET A 73 5.52 -0.35 -1.53
CA MET A 73 5.21 -0.19 -0.11
C MET A 73 5.95 0.99 0.53
N ALA A 74 7.19 1.26 0.13
CA ALA A 74 7.93 2.44 0.57
C ALA A 74 7.29 3.74 0.05
N TYR A 75 6.80 3.74 -1.20
CA TYR A 75 6.05 4.86 -1.77
C TYR A 75 4.78 5.18 -0.97
N ILE A 76 3.98 4.16 -0.64
CA ILE A 76 2.79 4.32 0.23
C ILE A 76 3.19 4.93 1.58
N LYS A 77 4.25 4.41 2.21
CA LYS A 77 4.75 4.94 3.49
C LYS A 77 5.12 6.41 3.38
N LYS A 78 5.85 6.81 2.33
CA LYS A 78 6.26 8.19 2.07
C LYS A 78 5.05 9.12 1.93
N LEU A 79 4.04 8.73 1.14
CA LEU A 79 2.83 9.53 0.95
C LEU A 79 2.03 9.71 2.24
N VAL A 80 1.84 8.63 3.01
CA VAL A 80 1.12 8.67 4.28
C VAL A 80 1.87 9.54 5.29
N GLN A 81 3.19 9.43 5.36
CA GLN A 81 4.03 10.24 6.26
C GLN A 81 4.02 11.72 5.88
N ASN A 82 4.10 12.04 4.58
CA ASN A 82 4.02 13.42 4.10
C ASN A 82 2.68 14.08 4.43
N ARG A 83 1.60 13.28 4.45
CA ARG A 83 0.24 13.80 4.68
C ARG A 83 -0.17 13.85 6.14
N PHE A 84 0.10 12.79 6.90
CA PHE A 84 -0.40 12.59 8.28
C PHE A 84 0.71 12.58 9.33
N GLY A 85 1.95 12.85 8.92
CA GLY A 85 3.11 12.91 9.81
C GLY A 85 3.83 11.58 10.00
N TYR A 86 5.10 11.69 10.39
CA TYR A 86 5.96 10.56 10.69
C TYR A 86 5.70 10.06 12.13
N THR A 87 4.73 9.16 12.30
CA THR A 87 4.38 8.60 13.62
C THR A 87 4.43 7.07 13.64
N LYS A 88 4.72 6.50 14.82
CA LYS A 88 4.64 5.04 15.05
C LYS A 88 3.24 4.50 14.79
N GLN A 89 2.22 5.29 15.12
CA GLN A 89 0.81 4.95 14.87
C GLN A 89 0.53 4.80 13.37
N ASN A 90 0.94 5.76 12.55
CA ASN A 90 0.76 5.71 11.09
C ASN A 90 1.50 4.53 10.47
N ARG A 91 2.75 4.27 10.89
CA ARG A 91 3.53 3.10 10.44
C ARG A 91 2.82 1.78 10.76
N THR A 92 2.32 1.66 11.98
CA THR A 92 1.57 0.46 12.43
C THR A 92 0.28 0.31 11.63
N LEU A 93 -0.40 1.42 11.37
CA LEU A 93 -1.64 1.45 10.63
C LEU A 93 -1.47 0.99 9.19
N ILE A 94 -0.40 1.42 8.49
CA ILE A 94 -0.09 0.96 7.13
C ILE A 94 -0.06 -0.57 7.08
N ASN A 95 0.74 -1.21 7.94
CA ASN A 95 0.84 -2.67 7.98
C ASN A 95 -0.50 -3.35 8.28
N LYS A 96 -1.28 -2.80 9.22
CA LYS A 96 -2.61 -3.32 9.58
C LYS A 96 -3.59 -3.23 8.41
N MET A 97 -3.64 -2.09 7.72
CA MET A 97 -4.53 -1.87 6.59
C MET A 97 -4.12 -2.74 5.39
N THR A 98 -2.83 -2.87 5.11
CA THR A 98 -2.32 -3.77 4.08
C THR A 98 -2.72 -5.22 4.36
N TYR A 99 -2.53 -5.71 5.59
CA TYR A 99 -2.96 -7.06 5.97
C TYR A 99 -4.47 -7.26 5.76
N ASN A 100 -5.29 -6.33 6.25
CA ASN A 100 -6.75 -6.40 6.12
C ASN A 100 -7.18 -6.39 4.65
N LYS A 101 -6.59 -5.54 3.81
CA LYS A 101 -6.91 -5.46 2.39
C LYS A 101 -6.54 -6.75 1.65
N ILE A 102 -5.36 -7.32 1.91
CA ILE A 102 -4.96 -8.63 1.36
C ILE A 102 -5.97 -9.71 1.78
N SER A 103 -6.35 -9.74 3.06
CA SER A 103 -7.34 -10.72 3.56
C SER A 103 -8.70 -10.56 2.87
N TYR A 104 -9.15 -9.33 2.68
CA TYR A 104 -10.39 -9.01 1.97
C TYR A 104 -10.35 -9.46 0.51
N LYS A 105 -9.32 -9.06 -0.26
CA LYS A 105 -9.18 -9.45 -1.67
C LYS A 105 -9.09 -10.96 -1.89
N ARG A 106 -8.47 -11.68 -0.96
CA ARG A 106 -8.47 -13.16 -0.97
C ARG A 106 -9.84 -13.79 -0.74
N LYS A 107 -10.74 -13.12 -0.02
CA LYS A 107 -12.11 -13.58 0.17
C LYS A 107 -12.97 -13.24 -1.04
N GLU A 108 -12.76 -12.07 -1.66
CA GLU A 108 -13.48 -11.68 -2.88
C GLU A 108 -13.18 -12.63 -4.04
N LEU A 109 -11.91 -12.97 -4.30
CA LEU A 109 -11.52 -13.85 -5.41
C LEU A 109 -11.82 -15.35 -5.19
N LYS A 110 -12.39 -15.73 -4.05
CA LYS A 110 -12.83 -17.10 -3.78
C LYS A 110 -14.34 -17.29 -3.95
N LYS A 111 -15.08 -16.21 -4.22
CA LYS A 111 -16.49 -16.24 -4.58
C LYS A 111 -16.61 -16.43 -6.09
#